data_AF-A0A4R4F7E1-F1
#
_entry.id   AF-A0A4R4F7E1-F1
#
_cell.length_a   1.000
_cell.length_b   1.000
_cell.length_c   1.000
_cell.angle_alpha   90.00
_cell.angle_beta   90.00
_cell.angle_gamma   90.00
#
_symmetry.space_group_name_H-M   'P 1'
#
loop_
_entity.id
_entity.type
_entity.pdbx_description
1 polymer ?
#
loop_
_entity_poly.entity_id
_entity_poly.type
_entity_poly.pdbx_seq_one_letter_code
_entity_poly.pdbx_strand_id
1 'polypeptide(L)'
;MLLPIVALVIGLAVLVWSADKFIEGAAGTSKILGVSPLIIGMIVIGFGTSAPEMVVSAFAASSGNPGLALGNAYGSNITNIGLVLGLSAALLPMTVSSGVLRKEIPLLIAVTLLAGYQILDGTISRLDAVVLLVAFVAVMLWMVLQQKNEDIIGTDTDKELEAHPLSLKMAIVWLLVGLVLLIISSRVLVWGAVEIATAFGVDDLIIGLTIVALGTSLPELAAAMVAIRKQEHDLALGNLIGSNLFNTLAVVGIAGAIEPISVAAEVLLRDWTLMLALTLIMAAFSWRPQSWQPQRPARINRIEGSAFVAIYLGYIGWLVFSVIQANSLT
;
A
#
# COMPACT_ATOMS: atom_id res chain seq x y z
N MET A 1 -14.90 -27.84 -4.82
CA MET A 1 -15.18 -27.30 -3.46
C MET A 1 -14.09 -27.61 -2.44
N LEU A 2 -13.63 -28.86 -2.29
CA LEU A 2 -12.54 -29.17 -1.33
C LEU A 2 -11.24 -28.40 -1.63
N LEU A 3 -10.78 -28.39 -2.88
CA LEU A 3 -9.53 -27.73 -3.27
C LEU A 3 -9.53 -26.21 -3.01
N PRO A 4 -10.57 -25.44 -3.37
CA PRO A 4 -10.68 -24.01 -2.99
C PRO A 4 -10.66 -23.76 -1.48
N ILE A 5 -11.33 -24.59 -0.68
CA ILE A 5 -11.32 -24.47 0.78
C ILE A 5 -9.92 -24.74 1.34
N VAL A 6 -9.24 -25.77 0.83
CA VAL A 6 -7.85 -26.07 1.20
C VAL A 6 -6.93 -24.91 0.80
N ALA A 7 -7.11 -24.33 -0.38
CA ALA A 7 -6.37 -23.16 -0.84
C ALA A 7 -6.58 -21.94 0.07
N LEU A 8 -7.81 -21.68 0.53
CA LEU A 8 -8.07 -20.61 1.51
C LEU A 8 -7.34 -20.85 2.84
N VAL A 9 -7.44 -22.05 3.40
CA VAL A 9 -6.87 -22.36 4.72
C VAL A 9 -5.34 -22.34 4.66
N ILE A 10 -4.76 -23.03 3.68
CA ILE A 10 -3.29 -23.07 3.50
C ILE A 10 -2.78 -21.69 3.08
N GLY A 11 -3.45 -21.02 2.15
CA GLY A 11 -3.12 -19.67 1.71
C GLY A 11 -3.07 -18.69 2.87
N LEU A 12 -4.09 -18.68 3.74
CA LEU A 12 -4.10 -17.82 4.92
C LEU A 12 -3.00 -18.17 5.91
N ALA A 13 -2.77 -19.46 6.19
CA ALA A 13 -1.73 -19.90 7.10
C ALA A 13 -0.33 -19.50 6.60
N VAL A 14 -0.05 -19.71 5.32
CA VAL A 14 1.21 -19.32 4.69
C VAL A 14 1.34 -17.80 4.64
N LEU A 15 0.28 -17.05 4.32
CA LEU A 15 0.28 -15.58 4.29
C LEU A 15 0.70 -14.98 5.63
N VAL A 16 0.11 -15.46 6.73
CA VAL A 16 0.42 -14.98 8.08
C VAL A 16 1.86 -15.34 8.46
N TRP A 17 2.29 -16.57 8.17
CA TRP A 17 3.64 -17.03 8.48
C TRP A 17 4.71 -16.31 7.64
N SER A 18 4.46 -16.10 6.35
CA SER A 18 5.39 -15.41 5.45
C SER A 18 5.47 -13.93 5.77
N ALA A 19 4.37 -13.29 6.16
CA ALA A 19 4.38 -11.92 6.66
C ALA A 19 5.27 -11.79 7.91
N ASP A 20 5.18 -12.73 8.86
CA ASP A 20 6.05 -12.78 10.04
C ASP A 20 7.54 -12.80 9.67
N LYS A 21 7.93 -13.70 8.76
CA LYS A 21 9.32 -13.83 8.30
C LYS A 21 9.77 -12.65 7.47
N PHE A 22 8.89 -12.12 6.63
CA PHE A 22 9.18 -10.96 5.81
C PHE A 22 9.49 -9.72 6.66
N ILE A 23 8.65 -9.43 7.65
CA ILE A 23 8.87 -8.31 8.58
C ILE A 23 10.12 -8.55 9.44
N GLU A 24 10.35 -9.77 9.91
CA GLU A 24 11.57 -10.11 10.67
C GLU A 24 12.85 -9.88 9.84
N GLY A 25 12.82 -10.30 8.57
CA GLY A 25 13.90 -10.06 7.61
C GLY A 25 14.10 -8.58 7.31
N ALA A 26 13.01 -7.82 7.13
CA ALA A 26 13.05 -6.38 6.88
C ALA A 26 13.61 -5.58 8.07
N ALA A 27 13.11 -5.84 9.29
CA ALA A 27 13.59 -5.23 10.52
C ALA A 27 15.07 -5.57 10.79
N GLY A 28 15.45 -6.85 10.63
CA GLY A 28 16.84 -7.28 10.75
C GLY A 28 17.75 -6.61 9.73
N THR A 29 17.31 -6.52 8.47
CA THR A 29 18.08 -5.86 7.40
C THR A 29 18.25 -4.37 7.68
N SER A 30 17.19 -3.68 8.10
CA SER A 30 17.22 -2.27 8.52
C SER A 30 18.29 -2.03 9.59
N LYS A 31 18.23 -2.79 10.69
CA LYS A 31 19.13 -2.60 11.83
C LYS A 31 20.59 -2.94 11.50
N ILE A 32 20.84 -4.00 10.74
CA ILE A 32 22.21 -4.42 10.40
C ILE A 32 22.87 -3.47 9.39
N LEU A 33 22.09 -2.92 8.45
CA LEU A 33 22.61 -1.97 7.45
C LEU A 33 22.63 -0.52 7.95
N GLY A 34 22.12 -0.25 9.15
CA GLY A 34 21.99 1.11 9.68
C GLY A 34 21.01 1.98 8.90
N VAL A 35 20.09 1.39 8.14
CA VAL A 35 19.08 2.12 7.36
C VAL A 35 17.82 2.24 8.21
N SER A 36 17.17 3.40 8.24
CA SER A 36 15.95 3.57 9.03
C SER A 36 14.86 2.54 8.65
N PRO A 37 14.12 1.99 9.64
CA PRO A 37 13.03 1.05 9.37
C PRO A 37 11.98 1.66 8.43
N LEU A 38 11.73 2.97 8.54
CA LEU A 38 10.82 3.69 7.66
C LEU A 38 11.22 3.58 6.19
N ILE A 39 12.51 3.74 5.86
CA ILE A 39 12.99 3.66 4.47
C ILE A 39 12.95 2.23 3.94
N ILE A 40 13.30 1.23 4.76
CA ILE A 40 13.13 -0.18 4.35
C ILE A 40 11.65 -0.49 4.10
N GLY A 41 10.76 0.01 4.96
CA GLY A 41 9.31 -0.09 4.79
C GLY A 41 8.85 0.55 3.49
N MET A 42 9.27 1.78 3.20
CA MET A 42 8.91 2.47 1.96
C MET A 42 9.50 1.74 0.75
N ILE A 43 10.82 1.62 0.68
CA ILE A 43 11.50 1.22 -0.56
C ILE A 43 11.39 -0.27 -0.82
N VAL A 44 11.60 -1.11 0.19
CA VAL A 44 11.72 -2.55 -0.01
C VAL A 44 10.38 -3.23 0.16
N ILE A 45 9.69 -2.93 1.26
CA ILE A 45 8.37 -3.53 1.52
C ILE A 45 7.35 -2.97 0.54
N GLY A 46 7.21 -1.64 0.47
CA GLY A 46 6.23 -1.02 -0.42
C GLY A 46 6.44 -1.36 -1.89
N PHE A 47 7.67 -1.37 -2.39
CA PHE A 47 7.93 -1.82 -3.77
C PHE A 47 7.60 -3.30 -3.95
N GLY A 48 8.03 -4.14 -3.01
CA GLY A 48 7.88 -5.59 -3.09
C GLY A 48 6.41 -5.99 -3.13
N THR A 49 5.59 -5.43 -2.25
CA THR A 49 4.17 -5.75 -2.18
C THR A 49 3.37 -5.11 -3.31
N SER A 50 3.78 -3.96 -3.86
CA SER A 50 3.16 -3.29 -5.01
C SER A 50 3.68 -3.74 -6.40
N ALA A 51 4.66 -4.65 -6.45
CA ALA A 51 5.13 -5.24 -7.70
C ALA A 51 4.04 -5.97 -8.51
N PRO A 52 3.11 -6.73 -7.88
CA PRO A 52 1.98 -7.32 -8.58
C PRO A 52 1.10 -6.29 -9.30
N GLU A 53 0.87 -5.12 -8.72
CA GLU A 53 0.10 -4.01 -9.28
C GLU A 53 0.79 -3.43 -10.50
N MET A 54 2.11 -3.21 -10.44
CA MET A 54 2.90 -2.76 -11.59
C MET A 54 2.79 -3.74 -12.75
N VAL A 55 2.90 -5.04 -12.48
CA VAL A 55 2.80 -6.10 -13.50
C VAL A 55 1.39 -6.14 -14.10
N VAL A 56 0.35 -6.16 -13.27
CA VAL A 56 -1.07 -6.19 -13.73
C VAL A 56 -1.39 -4.96 -14.58
N SER A 57 -0.99 -3.77 -14.14
CA SER A 57 -1.22 -2.53 -14.87
C SER A 57 -0.45 -2.45 -16.18
N ALA A 58 0.81 -2.92 -16.20
CA ALA A 58 1.60 -3.00 -17.43
C ALA A 58 0.96 -3.95 -18.45
N PHE A 59 0.52 -5.13 -18.00
CA PHE A 59 -0.21 -6.07 -18.86
C PHE A 59 -1.52 -5.50 -19.37
N ALA A 60 -2.31 -4.86 -18.51
CA ALA A 60 -3.57 -4.23 -18.91
C ALA A 60 -3.36 -3.15 -19.98
N ALA A 61 -2.35 -2.28 -19.79
CA ALA A 61 -1.99 -1.26 -20.78
C ALA A 61 -1.52 -1.88 -22.11
N SER A 62 -0.65 -2.89 -22.05
CA SER A 62 -0.17 -3.59 -23.26
C SER A 62 -1.28 -4.33 -24.01
N SER A 63 -2.38 -4.67 -23.32
CA SER A 63 -3.56 -5.32 -23.89
C SER A 63 -4.61 -4.32 -24.37
N GLY A 64 -4.28 -3.03 -24.47
CA GLY A 64 -5.18 -1.98 -24.95
C GLY A 64 -6.23 -1.53 -23.93
N ASN A 65 -6.09 -1.88 -22.65
CA ASN A 65 -7.01 -1.49 -21.57
C ASN A 65 -6.32 -0.67 -20.47
N PRO A 66 -5.68 0.46 -20.78
CA PRO A 66 -4.91 1.23 -19.81
C PRO A 66 -5.77 1.86 -18.69
N GLY A 67 -7.08 2.04 -18.90
CA GLY A 67 -7.99 2.52 -17.86
C GLY A 67 -8.07 1.60 -16.63
N LEU A 68 -7.86 0.29 -16.82
CA LEU A 68 -7.77 -0.67 -15.71
C LEU A 68 -6.56 -0.40 -14.82
N ALA A 69 -5.47 0.15 -15.37
CA ALA A 69 -4.29 0.50 -14.58
C ALA A 69 -4.56 1.64 -13.59
N LEU A 70 -5.39 2.62 -13.98
CA LEU A 70 -5.82 3.70 -13.09
C LEU A 70 -6.70 3.18 -11.96
N GLY A 71 -7.68 2.35 -12.29
CA GLY A 71 -8.53 1.69 -11.30
C GLY A 71 -7.70 0.85 -10.32
N ASN A 72 -6.72 0.10 -10.83
CA ASN A 72 -5.80 -0.68 -10.01
C ASN A 72 -4.95 0.21 -9.09
N ALA A 73 -4.33 1.27 -9.61
CA ALA A 73 -3.45 2.14 -8.82
C ALA A 73 -4.21 2.95 -7.75
N TYR A 74 -5.25 3.70 -8.15
CA TYR A 74 -5.99 4.56 -7.21
C TYR A 74 -6.89 3.74 -6.28
N GLY A 75 -7.47 2.64 -6.76
CA GLY A 75 -8.21 1.69 -5.94
C GLY A 75 -7.32 1.05 -4.87
N SER A 76 -6.08 0.68 -5.22
CA SER A 76 -5.10 0.18 -4.25
C SER A 76 -4.73 1.24 -3.21
N ASN A 77 -4.59 2.50 -3.60
CA ASN A 77 -4.32 3.59 -2.63
C ASN A 77 -5.48 3.82 -1.65
N ILE A 78 -6.71 3.82 -2.17
CA ILE A 78 -7.92 3.91 -1.35
C ILE A 78 -8.00 2.73 -0.39
N THR A 79 -7.68 1.52 -0.85
CA THR A 79 -7.67 0.30 -0.01
C THR A 79 -6.55 0.37 1.03
N ASN A 80 -5.36 0.84 0.69
CA ASN A 80 -4.25 0.99 1.62
C ASN A 80 -4.57 1.96 2.76
N ILE A 81 -5.15 3.12 2.46
CA ILE A 81 -5.47 4.11 3.51
C ILE A 81 -6.79 3.76 4.22
N GLY A 82 -7.83 3.43 3.48
CA GLY A 82 -9.17 3.16 4.01
C GLY A 82 -9.23 1.85 4.79
N LEU A 83 -8.70 0.77 4.22
CA LEU A 83 -8.76 -0.56 4.82
C LEU A 83 -7.49 -0.93 5.55
N VAL A 84 -6.31 -0.87 4.91
CA VAL A 84 -5.09 -1.43 5.53
C VAL A 84 -4.67 -0.61 6.74
N LEU A 85 -4.46 0.69 6.58
CA LEU A 85 -4.16 1.61 7.67
C LEU A 85 -5.32 1.63 8.68
N GLY A 86 -6.57 1.74 8.19
CA GLY A 86 -7.77 1.79 9.02
C GLY A 86 -7.93 0.60 9.94
N LEU A 87 -7.95 -0.62 9.38
CA LEU A 87 -8.11 -1.87 10.12
C LEU A 87 -6.92 -2.10 11.06
N SER A 88 -5.72 -1.79 10.60
CA SER A 88 -4.52 -1.90 11.42
C SER A 88 -4.61 -1.01 12.67
N ALA A 89 -4.95 0.27 12.51
CA ALA A 89 -5.11 1.22 13.63
C ALA A 89 -6.31 0.88 14.53
N ALA A 90 -7.41 0.38 13.95
CA ALA A 90 -8.61 -0.03 14.67
C ALA A 90 -8.30 -1.17 15.66
N LEU A 91 -7.47 -2.12 15.24
CA LEU A 91 -7.05 -3.25 16.08
C LEU A 91 -5.89 -2.86 17.02
N LEU A 92 -4.87 -2.20 16.48
CA LEU A 92 -3.62 -1.86 17.16
C LEU A 92 -3.24 -0.41 16.84
N PRO A 93 -3.39 0.54 17.78
CA PRO A 93 -3.05 1.94 17.55
C PRO A 93 -1.65 2.12 16.97
N MET A 94 -1.53 2.92 15.91
CA MET A 94 -0.28 3.12 15.20
C MET A 94 0.39 4.41 15.60
N THR A 95 1.61 4.32 16.11
CA THR A 95 2.46 5.49 16.39
C THR A 95 3.00 6.06 15.09
N VAL A 96 2.97 7.39 14.95
CA VAL A 96 3.47 8.10 13.77
C VAL A 96 4.69 8.92 14.16
N SER A 97 5.82 8.65 13.51
CA SER A 97 7.07 9.37 13.75
C SER A 97 7.05 10.78 13.15
N SER A 98 7.89 11.67 13.69
CA SER A 98 7.96 13.07 13.25
C SER A 98 8.46 13.21 11.80
N GLY A 99 9.32 12.30 11.35
CA GLY A 99 9.77 12.20 9.96
C GLY A 99 8.59 11.98 9.01
N VAL A 100 7.71 11.02 9.35
CA VAL A 100 6.48 10.74 8.59
C VAL A 100 5.59 11.99 8.48
N LEU A 101 5.35 12.67 9.59
CA LEU A 101 4.49 13.87 9.62
C LEU A 101 5.03 15.04 8.79
N ARG A 102 6.35 15.26 8.81
CA ARG A 102 6.98 16.46 8.23
C ARG A 102 7.47 16.27 6.81
N LYS A 103 7.80 15.04 6.41
CA LYS A 103 8.42 14.73 5.12
C LYS A 103 7.49 13.84 4.29
N GLU A 104 7.12 12.68 4.81
CA GLU A 104 6.49 11.63 3.99
C GLU A 104 5.01 11.88 3.68
N ILE A 105 4.22 12.32 4.66
CA ILE A 105 2.80 12.68 4.41
C ILE A 105 2.69 13.88 3.47
N PRO A 106 3.44 15.00 3.66
CA PRO A 106 3.43 16.11 2.70
C PRO A 106 3.86 15.68 1.29
N LEU A 107 4.85 14.81 1.17
CA LEU A 107 5.26 14.26 -0.12
C LEU A 107 4.13 13.45 -0.77
N LEU A 108 3.46 12.58 -0.03
CA LEU A 108 2.31 11.80 -0.53
C LEU A 108 1.17 12.71 -0.99
N ILE A 109 0.88 13.79 -0.26
CA ILE A 109 -0.11 14.79 -0.68
C ILE A 109 0.33 15.47 -1.97
N ALA A 110 1.60 15.90 -2.07
CA ALA A 110 2.12 16.55 -3.28
C ALA A 110 2.03 15.65 -4.52
N VAL A 111 2.38 14.36 -4.37
CA VAL A 111 2.26 13.35 -5.42
C VAL A 111 0.80 13.10 -5.80
N THR A 112 -0.10 13.06 -4.83
CA THR A 112 -1.55 12.93 -5.06
C THR A 112 -2.09 14.13 -5.84
N LEU A 113 -1.65 15.35 -5.51
CA LEU A 113 -2.04 16.57 -6.21
C LEU A 113 -1.48 16.63 -7.62
N LEU A 114 -0.22 16.21 -7.83
CA LEU A 114 0.38 16.07 -9.16
C LEU A 114 -0.44 15.13 -10.04
N ALA A 115 -0.78 13.95 -9.52
CA ALA A 115 -1.60 12.99 -10.23
C ALA A 115 -3.01 13.53 -10.55
N GLY A 116 -3.59 14.32 -9.64
CA GLY A 116 -4.87 14.99 -9.85
C GLY A 116 -4.81 16.05 -10.96
N TYR A 117 -3.74 16.84 -10.98
CA TYR A 117 -3.50 17.83 -12.03
C TYR A 117 -3.40 17.18 -13.41
N GLN A 118 -2.68 16.06 -13.52
CA GLN A 118 -2.47 15.37 -14.80
C GLN A 118 -3.74 14.72 -15.38
N ILE A 119 -4.78 14.50 -14.59
CA ILE A 119 -6.04 13.90 -15.07
C ILE A 119 -7.15 14.93 -15.33
N LEU A 120 -6.89 16.23 -15.12
CA LEU A 120 -7.91 17.28 -15.26
C LEU A 120 -8.43 17.44 -16.69
N ASP A 121 -7.59 17.21 -17.69
CA ASP A 121 -7.97 17.27 -19.10
C ASP A 121 -8.61 15.97 -19.61
N GLY A 122 -8.77 14.98 -18.74
CA GLY A 122 -9.35 13.68 -19.06
C GLY A 122 -8.39 12.72 -19.76
N THR A 123 -7.07 13.01 -19.79
CA THR A 123 -6.08 12.14 -20.42
C THR A 123 -4.77 12.08 -19.65
N ILE A 124 -4.19 10.89 -19.51
CA ILE A 124 -2.78 10.75 -19.13
C ILE A 124 -1.98 10.52 -20.41
N SER A 125 -1.25 11.54 -20.81
CA SER A 125 -0.36 11.47 -21.98
C SER A 125 0.92 10.71 -21.65
N ARG A 126 1.70 10.36 -22.69
CA ARG A 126 3.06 9.81 -22.50
C ARG A 126 3.97 10.79 -21.75
N LEU A 127 3.75 12.10 -21.92
CA LEU A 127 4.53 13.11 -21.20
C LEU A 127 4.20 13.08 -19.71
N ASP A 128 2.92 12.98 -19.36
CA ASP A 128 2.48 12.86 -17.97
C ASP A 128 3.07 11.63 -17.30
N ALA A 129 3.04 10.50 -18.02
CA ALA A 129 3.66 9.25 -17.59
C ALA A 129 5.17 9.39 -17.35
N VAL A 130 5.90 10.05 -18.25
CA VAL A 130 7.33 10.34 -18.06
C VAL A 130 7.55 11.22 -16.83
N VAL A 131 6.72 12.24 -16.61
CA VAL A 131 6.80 13.10 -15.41
C VAL A 131 6.61 12.26 -14.13
N LEU A 132 5.64 11.36 -14.10
CA LEU A 132 5.42 10.44 -12.96
C LEU A 132 6.62 9.52 -12.72
N LEU A 133 7.21 8.96 -13.77
CA LEU A 133 8.39 8.09 -13.66
C LEU A 133 9.66 8.84 -13.25
N VAL A 134 9.84 10.08 -13.72
CA VAL A 134 10.94 10.93 -13.27
C VAL A 134 10.75 11.32 -11.81
N ALA A 135 9.53 11.70 -11.42
CA ALA A 135 9.18 11.98 -10.03
C ALA A 135 9.40 10.75 -9.14
N PHE A 136 9.04 9.55 -9.63
CA PHE A 136 9.34 8.29 -8.96
C PHE A 136 10.82 8.15 -8.66
N VAL A 137 11.68 8.21 -9.69
CA VAL A 137 13.13 8.07 -9.51
C VAL A 137 13.69 9.16 -8.60
N ALA A 138 13.24 10.41 -8.75
CA ALA A 138 13.67 11.52 -7.92
C ALA A 138 13.31 11.32 -6.44
N VAL A 139 12.09 10.87 -6.13
CA VAL A 139 11.63 10.55 -4.78
C VAL A 139 12.46 9.43 -4.18
N MET A 140 12.67 8.34 -4.93
CA MET A 140 13.45 7.20 -4.45
C MET A 140 14.91 7.59 -4.15
N LEU A 141 15.53 8.38 -5.03
CA LEU A 141 16.88 8.89 -4.81
C LEU A 141 16.93 9.83 -3.60
N TRP A 142 15.95 10.73 -3.46
CA TRP A 142 15.87 11.65 -2.33
C TRP A 142 15.74 10.92 -0.98
N MET A 143 14.92 9.87 -0.91
CA MET A 143 14.79 9.03 0.28
C MET A 143 16.12 8.36 0.65
N VAL A 144 16.82 7.75 -0.32
CA VAL A 144 18.11 7.09 -0.07
C VAL A 144 19.20 8.08 0.32
N LEU A 145 19.23 9.27 -0.28
CA LEU A 145 20.23 10.30 0.00
C LEU A 145 20.01 10.98 1.37
N GLN A 146 18.77 11.15 1.80
CA GLN A 146 18.49 11.71 3.13
C GLN A 146 18.99 10.80 4.26
N GLN A 147 18.85 9.48 4.12
CA GLN A 147 19.38 8.53 5.10
C GLN A 147 20.86 8.77 5.36
N LYS A 148 21.65 8.89 4.28
CA LYS A 148 23.10 9.10 4.38
C LYS A 148 23.47 10.39 5.12
N ASN A 149 22.66 11.44 5.01
CA ASN A 149 22.92 12.70 5.70
C ASN A 149 22.55 12.64 7.19
N GLU A 150 21.52 11.88 7.56
CA GLU A 150 21.18 11.64 8.98
C GLU A 150 22.24 10.76 9.66
N ASP A 151 22.83 9.79 8.93
CA ASP A 151 23.93 8.95 9.42
C ASP A 151 25.26 9.71 9.63
N ILE A 152 25.52 10.80 8.89
CA ILE A 152 26.76 11.60 9.02
C ILE A 152 26.74 12.55 10.23
N ILE A 153 25.55 12.95 10.69
CA ILE A 153 25.38 13.85 11.85
C ILE A 153 25.18 13.05 13.15
N GLY A 154 24.75 11.80 13.06
CA GLY A 154 24.66 10.84 14.17
C GLY A 154 25.96 10.06 14.40
N THR A 155 27.05 10.74 14.78
CA THR A 155 28.23 10.06 15.33
C THR A 155 27.94 9.54 16.74
N ASP A 156 27.16 8.45 16.83
CA ASP A 156 27.09 7.58 18.01
C ASP A 156 26.55 6.16 17.67
N THR A 157 26.65 5.72 16.42
CA THR A 157 26.30 4.33 16.02
C THR A 157 27.44 3.35 16.29
N ASP A 158 28.16 3.53 17.40
CA ASP A 158 29.25 2.64 17.83
C ASP A 158 28.98 1.96 19.18
N LYS A 159 27.77 2.05 19.74
CA LYS A 159 27.42 1.28 20.95
C LYS A 159 26.04 0.67 20.84
N GLU A 160 26.03 -0.66 20.93
CA GLU A 160 24.88 -1.57 20.94
C GLU A 160 24.39 -2.07 19.56
N LEU A 161 25.32 -2.63 18.77
CA LEU A 161 25.03 -3.88 18.06
C LEU A 161 24.78 -4.97 19.13
N GLU A 162 23.68 -4.86 19.87
CA GLU A 162 23.11 -6.03 20.53
C GLU A 162 22.92 -7.09 19.45
N ALA A 163 23.45 -8.29 19.70
CA ALA A 163 23.41 -9.40 18.77
C ALA A 163 21.98 -9.62 18.27
N HIS A 164 21.66 -9.07 17.09
CA HIS A 164 20.45 -9.47 16.42
C HIS A 164 20.58 -10.96 16.15
N PRO A 165 19.55 -11.76 16.46
CA PRO A 165 19.64 -13.21 16.30
C PRO A 165 19.89 -13.64 14.85
N LEU A 166 19.69 -12.74 13.88
CA LEU A 166 19.87 -12.98 12.46
C LEU A 166 21.17 -12.37 11.94
N SER A 167 21.94 -13.16 11.19
CA SER A 167 22.99 -12.62 10.32
C SER A 167 22.36 -11.84 9.15
N LEU A 168 23.08 -10.88 8.57
CA LEU A 168 22.61 -10.11 7.41
C LEU A 168 22.12 -11.02 6.27
N LYS A 169 22.89 -12.09 6.01
CA LYS A 169 22.52 -13.09 5.00
C LYS A 169 21.17 -13.72 5.30
N MET A 170 20.92 -14.10 6.56
CA MET A 170 19.64 -14.69 6.96
C MET A 170 18.51 -13.67 6.91
N ALA A 171 18.76 -12.41 7.30
CA ALA A 171 17.78 -11.34 7.23
C ALA A 171 17.33 -11.08 5.77
N ILE A 172 18.28 -11.00 4.84
CA ILE A 172 18.00 -10.86 3.40
C ILE A 172 17.25 -12.09 2.86
N VAL A 173 17.65 -13.30 3.26
CA VAL A 173 16.93 -14.53 2.86
C VAL A 173 15.48 -14.49 3.33
N TRP A 174 15.23 -14.14 4.60
CA TRP A 174 13.86 -14.05 5.12
C TRP A 174 13.06 -12.92 4.48
N LEU A 175 13.70 -11.81 4.16
CA LEU A 175 13.08 -10.71 3.42
C LEU A 175 12.61 -11.18 2.04
N LEU A 176 13.49 -11.82 1.26
CA LEU A 176 13.16 -12.25 -0.10
C LEU A 176 12.19 -13.43 -0.13
N VAL A 177 12.46 -14.49 0.65
CA VAL A 177 11.60 -15.68 0.71
C VAL A 177 10.25 -15.33 1.31
N GLY A 178 10.24 -14.51 2.37
CA GLY A 178 9.02 -14.01 2.99
C GLY A 178 8.16 -13.24 1.99
N LEU A 179 8.75 -12.32 1.22
CA LEU A 179 8.03 -11.57 0.18
C LEU A 179 7.44 -12.48 -0.89
N VAL A 180 8.24 -13.40 -1.44
CA VAL A 180 7.77 -14.31 -2.50
C VAL A 180 6.62 -15.18 -2.00
N LEU A 181 6.74 -15.77 -0.81
CA LEU A 181 5.68 -16.59 -0.23
C LEU A 181 4.45 -15.76 0.14
N LEU A 182 4.63 -14.51 0.56
CA LEU A 182 3.54 -13.58 0.83
C LEU A 182 2.71 -13.31 -0.42
N ILE A 183 3.37 -13.03 -1.55
CA ILE A 183 2.71 -12.81 -2.84
C ILE A 183 2.04 -14.09 -3.35
N ILE A 184 2.71 -15.24 -3.27
CA ILE A 184 2.12 -16.51 -3.73
C ILE A 184 0.89 -16.86 -2.90
N SER A 185 1.00 -16.76 -1.57
CA SER A 185 -0.10 -17.11 -0.67
C SER A 185 -1.30 -16.19 -0.79
N SER A 186 -1.10 -14.88 -1.02
CA SER A 186 -2.21 -13.97 -1.31
C SER A 186 -2.93 -14.37 -2.60
N ARG A 187 -2.20 -14.73 -3.67
CA ARG A 187 -2.79 -15.19 -4.93
C ARG A 187 -3.56 -16.50 -4.78
N VAL A 188 -3.04 -17.46 -4.01
CA VAL A 188 -3.72 -18.73 -3.73
C VAL A 188 -5.00 -18.50 -2.93
N LEU A 189 -4.97 -17.59 -1.94
CA LEU A 189 -6.14 -17.23 -1.14
C LEU A 189 -7.22 -16.58 -2.02
N VAL A 190 -6.85 -15.62 -2.86
CA VAL A 190 -7.76 -14.96 -3.80
C VAL A 190 -8.38 -15.98 -4.76
N TRP A 191 -7.59 -16.88 -5.33
CA TRP A 191 -8.11 -17.93 -6.21
C TRP A 191 -9.13 -18.82 -5.48
N GLY A 192 -8.82 -19.27 -4.27
CA GLY A 192 -9.76 -20.06 -3.47
C GLY A 192 -11.06 -19.31 -3.15
N ALA A 193 -10.97 -18.02 -2.84
CA ALA A 193 -12.14 -17.17 -2.60
C ALA A 193 -13.01 -16.99 -3.85
N VAL A 194 -12.39 -16.75 -5.01
CA VAL A 194 -13.06 -16.60 -6.30
C VAL A 194 -13.82 -17.89 -6.65
N GLU A 195 -13.15 -19.04 -6.63
CA GLU A 195 -13.77 -20.34 -6.95
C GLU A 195 -14.98 -20.67 -6.06
N ILE A 196 -14.90 -20.32 -4.78
CA ILE A 196 -16.01 -20.50 -3.85
C ILE A 196 -17.16 -19.56 -4.20
N ALA A 197 -16.88 -18.28 -4.41
CA ALA A 197 -17.90 -17.29 -4.77
C ALA A 197 -18.62 -17.66 -6.08
N THR A 198 -17.88 -18.07 -7.11
CA THR A 198 -18.44 -18.55 -8.38
C THR A 198 -19.33 -19.79 -8.17
N ALA A 199 -18.91 -20.73 -7.33
CA ALA A 199 -19.72 -21.92 -7.01
C ALA A 199 -21.01 -21.60 -6.24
N PHE A 200 -21.04 -20.49 -5.49
CA PHE A 200 -22.25 -19.97 -4.84
C PHE A 200 -23.10 -19.10 -5.78
N GLY A 201 -22.72 -18.95 -7.05
CA GLY A 201 -23.45 -18.14 -8.03
C GLY A 201 -23.29 -16.64 -7.82
N VAL A 202 -22.22 -16.20 -7.14
CA VAL A 202 -21.89 -14.77 -7.07
C VAL A 202 -21.40 -14.32 -8.44
N ASP A 203 -21.93 -13.19 -8.90
CA ASP A 203 -21.61 -12.61 -10.21
C ASP A 203 -20.12 -12.24 -10.32
N ASP A 204 -19.51 -12.52 -11.47
CA ASP A 204 -18.09 -12.25 -11.75
C ASP A 204 -17.71 -10.78 -11.52
N LEU A 205 -18.65 -9.86 -11.78
CA LEU A 205 -18.45 -8.43 -11.54
C LEU A 205 -18.34 -8.12 -10.05
N ILE A 206 -19.20 -8.72 -9.22
CA ILE A 206 -19.14 -8.57 -7.76
C ILE A 206 -17.85 -9.19 -7.23
N ILE A 207 -17.45 -10.35 -7.73
CA ILE A 207 -16.18 -11.01 -7.37
C ILE A 207 -15.00 -10.09 -7.72
N GLY A 208 -14.98 -9.53 -8.92
CA GLY A 208 -13.93 -8.61 -9.39
C GLY A 208 -13.83 -7.34 -8.53
N LEU A 209 -14.97 -6.70 -8.27
CA LEU A 209 -15.05 -5.45 -7.50
C LEU A 209 -14.77 -5.63 -6.01
N THR A 210 -14.84 -6.85 -5.48
CA THR A 210 -14.68 -7.11 -4.05
C THR A 210 -13.47 -8.00 -3.77
N ILE A 211 -13.59 -9.31 -4.03
CA ILE A 211 -12.59 -10.32 -3.67
C ILE A 211 -11.26 -10.06 -4.37
N VAL A 212 -11.28 -9.81 -5.67
CA VAL A 212 -10.05 -9.59 -6.45
C VAL A 212 -9.39 -8.27 -6.06
N ALA A 213 -10.18 -7.19 -5.96
CA ALA A 213 -9.70 -5.88 -5.55
C ALA A 213 -9.09 -5.87 -4.13
N LEU A 214 -9.72 -6.54 -3.17
CA LEU A 214 -9.16 -6.74 -1.83
C LEU A 214 -7.92 -7.63 -1.85
N GLY A 215 -7.92 -8.60 -2.76
CA GLY A 215 -6.93 -9.64 -2.89
C GLY A 215 -5.51 -9.15 -3.15
N THR A 216 -5.38 -8.11 -3.97
CA THR A 216 -4.06 -7.52 -4.30
C THR A 216 -3.45 -6.78 -3.12
N SER A 217 -4.26 -6.20 -2.23
CA SER A 217 -3.80 -5.51 -1.01
C SER A 217 -3.65 -6.42 0.22
N LEU A 218 -3.86 -7.75 0.08
CA LEU A 218 -3.64 -8.70 1.18
C LEU A 218 -2.18 -8.79 1.65
N PRO A 219 -1.16 -8.77 0.77
CA PRO A 219 0.24 -8.69 1.19
C PRO A 219 0.51 -7.49 2.09
N GLU A 220 0.03 -6.30 1.70
CA GLU A 220 0.16 -5.05 2.43
C GLU A 220 -0.51 -5.15 3.80
N LEU A 221 -1.74 -5.67 3.83
CA LEU A 221 -2.49 -5.86 5.07
C LEU A 221 -1.76 -6.79 6.03
N ALA A 222 -1.30 -7.95 5.54
CA ALA A 222 -0.59 -8.92 6.35
C ALA A 222 0.73 -8.35 6.88
N ALA A 223 1.52 -7.70 6.01
CA ALA A 223 2.78 -7.06 6.37
C ALA A 223 2.59 -5.95 7.41
N ALA A 224 1.62 -5.04 7.20
CA ALA A 224 1.33 -3.95 8.14
C ALA A 224 0.87 -4.48 9.51
N MET A 225 -0.05 -5.45 9.53
CA MET A 225 -0.55 -6.05 10.77
C MET A 225 0.55 -6.76 11.56
N VAL A 226 1.45 -7.49 10.89
CA VAL A 226 2.59 -8.14 11.54
C VAL A 226 3.58 -7.10 12.06
N ALA A 227 3.93 -6.09 11.27
CA ALA A 227 4.84 -5.02 11.67
C ALA A 227 4.36 -4.31 12.94
N ILE A 228 3.07 -3.94 13.00
CA ILE A 228 2.50 -3.28 14.17
C ILE A 228 2.47 -4.21 15.39
N ARG A 229 2.17 -5.51 15.20
CA ARG A 229 2.24 -6.51 16.29
C ARG A 229 3.64 -6.65 16.86
N LYS A 230 4.68 -6.49 16.03
CA LYS A 230 6.09 -6.49 16.43
C LYS A 230 6.59 -5.13 16.93
N GLN A 231 5.71 -4.14 17.08
CA GLN A 231 6.05 -2.75 17.45
C GLN A 231 6.91 -2.01 16.41
N GLU A 232 7.00 -2.54 15.19
CA GLU A 232 7.72 -1.96 14.06
C GLU A 232 6.81 -0.98 13.30
N HIS A 233 6.34 0.06 14.00
CA HIS A 233 5.37 1.02 13.45
C HIS A 233 5.90 1.78 12.23
N ASP A 234 7.19 2.12 12.22
CA ASP A 234 7.82 2.81 11.08
C ASP A 234 7.90 1.90 9.85
N LEU A 235 8.11 0.58 10.00
CA LEU A 235 8.02 -0.36 8.86
C LEU A 235 6.60 -0.41 8.30
N ALA A 236 5.58 -0.43 9.17
CA ALA A 236 4.18 -0.47 8.75
C ALA A 236 3.76 0.80 8.01
N LEU A 237 4.10 1.97 8.55
CA LEU A 237 3.81 3.26 7.90
C LEU A 237 4.63 3.44 6.62
N GLY A 238 5.89 3.02 6.64
CA GLY A 238 6.74 3.04 5.45
C GLY A 238 6.14 2.21 4.33
N ASN A 239 5.71 0.98 4.63
CA ASN A 239 5.01 0.12 3.66
C ASN A 239 3.80 0.83 3.03
N LEU A 240 2.94 1.43 3.87
CA LEU A 240 1.71 2.06 3.39
C LEU A 240 1.96 3.30 2.54
N ILE A 241 2.85 4.19 2.98
CA ILE A 241 3.19 5.41 2.24
C ILE A 241 3.95 5.05 0.97
N GLY A 242 4.94 4.16 1.08
CA GLY A 242 5.71 3.65 -0.04
C GLY A 242 4.80 3.07 -1.11
N SER A 243 3.94 2.11 -0.76
CA SER A 243 2.98 1.49 -1.68
C SER A 243 2.13 2.53 -2.41
N ASN A 244 1.61 3.54 -1.70
CA ASN A 244 0.82 4.60 -2.33
C ASN A 244 1.63 5.47 -3.31
N LEU A 245 2.90 5.73 -3.00
CA LEU A 245 3.83 6.41 -3.91
C LEU A 245 4.14 5.54 -5.15
N PHE A 246 4.42 4.24 -5.00
CA PHE A 246 4.65 3.34 -6.14
C PHE A 246 3.42 3.24 -7.02
N ASN A 247 2.24 3.07 -6.43
CA ASN A 247 0.99 3.00 -7.18
C ASN A 247 0.76 4.28 -7.98
N THR A 248 0.94 5.44 -7.37
CA THR A 248 0.70 6.71 -8.07
C THR A 248 1.77 7.00 -9.12
N LEU A 249 3.04 6.82 -8.80
CA LEU A 249 4.15 7.25 -9.66
C LEU A 249 4.59 6.16 -10.64
N ALA A 250 4.79 4.94 -10.15
CA ALA A 250 5.31 3.83 -10.95
C ALA A 250 4.19 3.06 -11.68
N VAL A 251 3.11 2.67 -11.00
CA VAL A 251 2.04 1.86 -11.64
C VAL A 251 1.34 2.67 -12.74
N VAL A 252 0.90 3.89 -12.43
CA VAL A 252 0.29 4.79 -13.44
C VAL A 252 1.32 5.23 -14.48
N GLY A 253 2.54 5.59 -14.06
CA GLY A 253 3.60 6.01 -14.96
C GLY A 253 4.02 4.94 -15.98
N ILE A 254 4.16 3.68 -15.55
CA ILE A 254 4.46 2.56 -16.45
C ILE A 254 3.31 2.35 -17.43
N ALA A 255 2.07 2.30 -16.94
CA ALA A 255 0.90 2.07 -17.78
C ALA A 255 0.73 3.18 -18.85
N GLY A 256 0.81 4.44 -18.45
CA GLY A 256 0.69 5.59 -19.37
C GLY A 256 1.87 5.72 -20.35
N ALA A 257 3.05 5.22 -19.98
CA ALA A 257 4.20 5.19 -20.88
C ALA A 257 4.05 4.09 -21.96
N ILE A 258 3.40 2.98 -21.63
CA ILE A 258 3.05 1.92 -22.57
C ILE A 258 1.97 2.43 -23.53
N GLU A 259 0.83 2.85 -22.98
CA GLU A 259 -0.34 3.30 -23.74
C GLU A 259 -1.00 4.51 -23.05
N PRO A 260 -1.21 5.64 -23.74
CA PRO A 260 -1.93 6.79 -23.20
C PRO A 260 -3.29 6.42 -22.64
N ILE A 261 -3.67 7.02 -21.51
CA ILE A 261 -4.88 6.63 -20.78
C ILE A 261 -5.96 7.68 -20.98
N SER A 262 -7.09 7.30 -21.58
CA SER A 262 -8.30 8.12 -21.51
C SER A 262 -8.92 7.95 -20.13
N VAL A 263 -9.12 9.06 -19.42
CA VAL A 263 -9.58 9.08 -18.04
C VAL A 263 -11.07 9.41 -18.01
N ALA A 264 -11.87 8.49 -17.50
CA ALA A 264 -13.28 8.73 -17.26
C ALA A 264 -13.47 9.76 -16.13
N ALA A 265 -14.50 10.60 -16.23
CA ALA A 265 -14.75 11.68 -15.26
C ALA A 265 -14.91 11.14 -13.82
N GLU A 266 -15.42 9.91 -13.69
CA GLU A 266 -15.56 9.19 -12.43
C GLU A 266 -14.21 8.99 -11.74
N VAL A 267 -13.12 8.73 -12.47
CA VAL A 267 -11.80 8.52 -11.87
C VAL A 267 -11.35 9.78 -11.12
N LEU A 268 -11.60 10.98 -11.66
CA LEU A 268 -11.29 12.24 -10.99
C LEU A 268 -12.27 12.55 -9.86
N LEU A 269 -13.57 12.56 -10.16
CA LEU A 269 -14.61 13.02 -9.23
C LEU A 269 -14.87 12.05 -8.07
N ARG A 270 -14.65 10.75 -8.29
CA ARG A 270 -14.90 9.68 -7.32
C ARG A 270 -13.60 9.16 -6.72
N ASP A 271 -12.72 8.58 -7.54
CA ASP A 271 -11.60 7.76 -7.06
C ASP A 271 -10.46 8.63 -6.51
N TRP A 272 -9.99 9.57 -7.32
CA TRP A 272 -8.95 10.52 -6.93
C TRP A 272 -9.41 11.43 -5.79
N THR A 273 -10.63 11.94 -5.85
CA THR A 273 -11.19 12.81 -4.80
C THR A 273 -11.25 12.08 -3.45
N LEU A 274 -11.71 10.81 -3.45
CA LEU A 274 -11.71 9.99 -2.23
C LEU A 274 -10.29 9.69 -1.75
N MET A 275 -9.37 9.34 -2.66
CA MET A 275 -7.97 9.10 -2.33
C MET A 275 -7.31 10.33 -1.67
N LEU A 276 -7.53 11.52 -2.23
CA LEU A 276 -7.05 12.77 -1.64
C LEU A 276 -7.70 13.02 -0.27
N ALA A 277 -9.03 12.86 -0.15
CA ALA A 277 -9.72 13.04 1.11
C ALA A 277 -9.19 12.11 2.20
N LEU A 278 -9.00 10.83 1.90
CA LEU A 278 -8.42 9.84 2.81
C LEU A 278 -6.99 10.22 3.22
N THR A 279 -6.17 10.69 2.28
CA THR A 279 -4.79 11.15 2.54
C THR A 279 -4.78 12.38 3.46
N LEU A 280 -5.68 13.33 3.24
CA LEU A 280 -5.83 14.53 4.09
C LEU A 280 -6.35 14.18 5.49
N ILE A 281 -7.32 13.26 5.60
CA ILE A 281 -7.80 12.75 6.88
C ILE A 281 -6.66 12.03 7.62
N MET A 282 -5.85 11.24 6.91
CA MET A 282 -4.66 10.60 7.48
C MET A 282 -3.69 11.63 8.03
N ALA A 283 -3.41 12.70 7.28
CA ALA A 283 -2.58 13.79 7.74
C ALA A 283 -3.15 14.46 9.00
N ALA A 284 -4.46 14.74 9.01
CA ALA A 284 -5.14 15.38 10.13
C ALA A 284 -5.15 14.50 11.40
N PHE A 285 -5.44 13.21 11.29
CA PHE A 285 -5.46 12.27 12.42
C PHE A 285 -4.07 11.94 12.96
N SER A 286 -3.08 11.92 12.06
CA SER A 286 -1.68 11.72 12.44
C SER A 286 -1.13 12.96 13.15
N TRP A 287 -1.60 14.15 12.81
CA TRP A 287 -1.12 15.39 13.41
C TRP A 287 -1.75 15.65 14.78
N ARG A 288 -0.91 15.64 15.83
CA ARG A 288 -1.31 16.08 17.17
C ARG A 288 -0.33 17.14 17.66
N PRO A 289 -0.79 18.38 17.93
CA PRO A 289 0.09 19.42 18.45
C PRO A 289 0.71 18.98 19.78
N GLN A 290 2.04 19.03 19.87
CA GLN A 290 2.80 18.74 21.09
C GLN A 290 2.28 19.59 22.29
N SER A 291 1.72 20.77 22.01
CA SER A 291 1.13 21.69 22.99
C SER A 291 -0.14 21.15 23.68
N TRP A 292 -0.84 20.18 23.10
CA TRP A 292 -2.08 19.63 23.67
C TRP A 292 -1.86 18.42 24.56
N GLN A 293 -0.76 17.68 24.36
CA GLN A 293 -0.38 16.50 25.18
C GLN A 293 1.13 16.22 25.03
N PRO A 294 1.99 16.87 25.85
CA PRO A 294 3.45 16.77 25.72
C PRO A 294 4.03 15.35 25.87
N GLN A 295 3.27 14.45 26.50
CA GLN A 295 3.69 13.09 26.83
C GLN A 295 3.09 11.99 25.94
N ARG A 296 2.24 12.33 24.95
CA ARG A 296 1.65 11.32 24.06
C ARG A 296 2.22 11.43 22.65
N PRO A 297 2.85 10.36 22.12
CA PRO A 297 3.32 10.37 20.76
C PRO A 297 2.13 10.51 19.79
N ALA A 298 2.38 11.16 18.65
CA ALA A 298 1.43 11.22 17.55
C ALA A 298 1.02 9.79 17.18
N ARG A 299 -0.29 9.53 17.09
CA ARG A 299 -0.80 8.20 16.81
C ARG A 299 -2.18 8.24 16.16
N ILE A 300 -2.41 7.28 15.28
CA ILE A 300 -3.74 6.95 14.78
C ILE A 300 -4.35 5.96 15.76
N ASN A 301 -5.41 6.39 16.44
CA ASN A 301 -6.08 5.61 17.46
C ASN A 301 -7.16 4.68 16.87
N ARG A 302 -7.79 3.86 17.72
CA ARG A 302 -8.78 2.89 17.28
C ARG A 302 -10.03 3.51 16.63
N ILE A 303 -10.47 4.67 17.11
CA ILE A 303 -11.64 5.37 16.59
C ILE A 303 -11.31 5.95 15.20
N GLU A 304 -10.14 6.59 15.08
CA GLU A 304 -9.62 7.13 13.82
C GLU A 304 -9.43 6.00 12.79
N GLY A 305 -8.89 4.84 13.20
CA GLY A 305 -8.79 3.65 12.37
C GLY A 305 -10.15 3.09 11.93
N SER A 306 -11.10 2.95 12.86
CA SER A 306 -12.46 2.51 12.55
C SER A 306 -13.19 3.47 11.61
N ALA A 307 -12.91 4.78 11.68
CA ALA A 307 -13.47 5.76 10.76
C ALA A 307 -12.98 5.53 9.31
N PHE A 308 -11.69 5.24 9.10
CA PHE A 308 -11.18 4.86 7.78
C PHE A 308 -11.87 3.62 7.23
N VAL A 309 -12.03 2.57 8.05
CA VAL A 309 -12.71 1.34 7.65
C VAL A 309 -14.17 1.63 7.28
N ALA A 310 -14.87 2.44 8.07
CA ALA A 310 -16.25 2.81 7.79
C ALA A 310 -16.39 3.57 6.47
N ILE A 311 -15.49 4.52 6.18
CA ILE A 311 -15.46 5.24 4.89
C ILE A 311 -15.22 4.26 3.75
N TYR A 312 -14.24 3.36 3.89
CA TYR A 312 -13.92 2.37 2.87
C TYR A 312 -15.09 1.41 2.59
N LEU A 313 -15.72 0.86 3.63
CA LEU A 313 -16.88 -0.03 3.48
C LEU A 313 -18.09 0.71 2.88
N GLY A 314 -18.30 1.97 3.25
CA GLY A 314 -19.33 2.81 2.63
C GLY A 314 -19.08 3.03 1.15
N TYR A 315 -17.83 3.32 0.76
CA TYR A 315 -17.42 3.48 -0.63
C TYR A 315 -17.61 2.19 -1.45
N ILE A 316 -17.10 1.06 -0.98
CA ILE A 316 -17.26 -0.24 -1.65
C ILE A 316 -18.74 -0.63 -1.74
N GLY A 317 -19.52 -0.44 -0.66
CA GLY A 317 -20.94 -0.71 -0.65
C GLY A 317 -21.71 0.12 -1.68
N TRP A 318 -21.39 1.40 -1.80
CA TRP A 318 -21.98 2.28 -2.81
C TRP A 318 -21.55 1.92 -4.24
N LEU A 319 -20.30 1.53 -4.47
CA LEU A 319 -19.83 1.03 -5.77
C LEU A 319 -20.58 -0.24 -6.20
N VAL A 320 -20.66 -1.23 -5.31
CA VAL A 320 -21.36 -2.49 -5.60
C VAL A 320 -22.85 -2.22 -5.86
N PHE A 321 -23.48 -1.37 -5.05
CA PHE A 321 -24.88 -1.00 -5.25
C PHE A 321 -25.13 -0.30 -6.59
N SER A 322 -24.28 0.68 -6.96
CA SER A 322 -24.44 1.42 -8.21
C SER A 322 -24.28 0.53 -9.45
N VAL A 323 -23.36 -0.44 -9.39
CA VAL A 323 -23.14 -1.43 -10.44
C VAL A 323 -24.31 -2.41 -10.57
N ILE A 324 -24.82 -2.94 -9.44
CA ILE A 324 -26.01 -3.81 -9.46
C ILE A 324 -27.22 -3.07 -10.03
N GLN A 325 -27.41 -1.81 -9.66
CA GLN A 325 -28.52 -1.01 -10.16
C GLN A 325 -28.40 -0.78 -11.67
N ALA A 326 -27.20 -0.47 -12.18
CA ALA A 326 -26.96 -0.30 -13.61
C ALA A 326 -27.30 -1.57 -14.41
N ASN A 327 -26.87 -2.74 -13.94
CA ASN A 327 -27.17 -4.03 -14.60
C ASN A 327 -28.65 -4.42 -14.52
N SER A 328 -29.39 -3.95 -13.50
CA SER A 328 -30.84 -4.21 -13.39
C SER A 328 -31.70 -3.41 -14.37
N LEU A 329 -31.12 -2.37 -14.98
CA LEU A 329 -31.79 -1.45 -15.92
C LEU A 329 -31.49 -1.77 -17.40
N THR A 330 -30.60 -2.74 -17.67
CA THR A 330 -30.22 -3.24 -19.01
C THR A 330 -30.80 -4.62 -19.25
#